data_AF-A0A0P6JVA0-F1
#
_entry.id   AF-A0A0P6JVA0-F1
#
_cell.length_a   1.000
_cell.length_b   1.000
_cell.length_c   1.000
_cell.angle_alpha   90.00
_cell.angle_beta   90.00
_cell.angle_gamma   90.00
#
_symmetry.space_group_name_H-M   'P 1'
#
loop_
_entity.id
_entity.type
_entity.pdbx_description
1 polymer ?
#
loop_
_entity_poly.entity_id
_entity_poly.type
_entity_poly.pdbx_seq_one_letter_code
_entity_poly.pdbx_strand_id
1 'polypeptide(L)'
;MLSRAAWSLVLRRGPGIRGTHSPGGAADGQGKMPSYTNYYAQRTYPMPDEPFCTELSAQQRALKEKEKGSWTQLSHAEKVALYRIQFHETFAEMNRHSQEWKTVMGCVFFFIGITALLIWWQRVYVFPEKPITLTDKWKTQQLQRVLDMKGNPVQGLASRWDYERKEWKK
;
A
#
# COMPACT_ATOMS: atom_id res chain seq x y z
N MET A 1 1.96 -45.46 23.05
CA MET A 1 1.63 -45.14 21.65
C MET A 1 1.69 -43.64 21.47
N LEU A 2 2.82 -43.11 21.01
CA LEU A 2 2.99 -41.68 20.70
C LEU A 2 3.32 -41.57 19.22
N SER A 3 2.34 -41.16 18.42
CA SER A 3 2.52 -40.87 17.01
C SER A 3 2.05 -39.44 16.78
N ARG A 4 2.97 -38.52 16.47
CA ARG A 4 2.64 -37.18 15.98
C ARG A 4 3.70 -36.68 14.99
N ALA A 5 3.40 -36.95 13.72
CA ALA A 5 3.53 -36.12 12.53
C ALA A 5 4.73 -35.13 12.44
N ALA A 6 5.63 -35.43 11.51
CA ALA A 6 6.60 -34.50 10.95
C ALA A 6 5.89 -33.47 10.04
N TRP A 7 6.13 -32.18 10.28
CA TRP A 7 5.69 -31.09 9.42
C TRP A 7 6.84 -30.68 8.51
N SER A 8 6.69 -30.90 7.21
CA SER A 8 7.60 -30.42 6.18
C SER A 8 7.40 -28.92 5.93
N LEU A 9 8.48 -28.15 6.08
CA LEU A 9 8.52 -26.72 5.78
C LEU A 9 8.67 -26.52 4.27
N VAL A 10 7.58 -26.13 3.59
CA VAL A 10 7.64 -25.53 2.26
C VAL A 10 7.98 -24.05 2.42
N LEU A 11 9.21 -23.68 2.05
CA LEU A 11 9.69 -22.29 2.02
C LEU A 11 8.92 -21.49 0.96
N ARG A 12 8.08 -20.56 1.42
CA ARG A 12 7.39 -19.58 0.58
C ARG A 12 8.38 -18.46 0.23
N ARG A 13 8.71 -18.33 -1.06
CA ARG A 13 9.62 -17.33 -1.63
C ARG A 13 9.09 -15.90 -1.36
N GLY A 14 9.89 -15.07 -0.71
CA GLY A 14 9.56 -13.67 -0.40
C GLY A 14 9.67 -12.73 -1.61
N PRO A 15 9.20 -11.47 -1.49
CA PRO A 15 9.19 -10.49 -2.58
C PRO A 15 10.61 -10.00 -2.93
N GLY A 16 10.88 -9.91 -4.23
CA GLY A 16 12.20 -9.58 -4.80
C GLY A 16 12.69 -8.17 -4.48
N ILE A 17 14.01 -8.09 -4.28
CA ILE A 17 14.77 -6.87 -3.99
C ILE A 17 14.84 -6.00 -5.25
N ARG A 18 14.46 -4.72 -5.12
CA ARG A 18 14.56 -3.67 -6.14
C ARG A 18 16.04 -3.37 -6.39
N GLY A 19 16.50 -3.61 -7.63
CA GLY A 19 17.89 -3.41 -8.05
C GLY A 19 18.35 -1.95 -8.00
N THR A 20 19.58 -1.75 -7.54
CA THR A 20 20.29 -0.47 -7.48
C THR A 20 20.82 -0.06 -8.85
N HIS A 21 20.63 1.20 -9.22
CA HIS A 21 21.19 1.79 -10.44
C HIS A 21 22.70 2.03 -10.24
N SER A 22 23.51 1.60 -11.20
CA SER A 22 24.96 1.89 -11.27
C SER A 22 25.23 2.65 -12.58
N PRO A 23 25.94 3.79 -12.58
CA PRO A 23 26.22 4.54 -13.80
C PRO A 23 27.63 4.25 -14.34
N GLY A 24 27.72 4.05 -15.67
CA GLY A 24 28.94 4.31 -16.45
C GLY A 24 29.60 3.09 -17.09
N GLY A 25 29.61 3.06 -18.44
CA GLY A 25 30.42 2.13 -19.22
C GLY A 25 30.10 2.15 -20.72
N ALA A 26 30.90 2.94 -21.47
CA ALA A 26 31.24 2.98 -22.90
C ALA A 26 30.31 2.38 -23.99
N ALA A 27 30.12 3.18 -25.05
CA ALA A 27 29.51 2.84 -26.32
C ALA A 27 30.44 2.04 -27.23
N ASP A 28 30.01 0.86 -27.69
CA ASP A 28 30.18 0.40 -29.08
C ASP A 28 29.28 -0.81 -29.34
N GLY A 29 28.76 -0.91 -30.57
CA GLY A 29 27.95 -2.04 -31.03
C GLY A 29 26.46 -1.72 -31.14
N GLN A 30 25.95 -1.89 -32.36
CA GLN A 30 24.57 -1.77 -32.83
C GLN A 30 23.61 -2.69 -32.03
N GLY A 31 23.36 -2.37 -30.77
CA GLY A 31 22.34 -3.02 -29.95
C GLY A 31 21.01 -2.37 -30.27
N LYS A 32 20.09 -3.12 -30.88
CA LYS A 32 18.65 -2.82 -30.75
C LYS A 32 18.44 -2.38 -29.30
N MET A 33 17.88 -1.18 -29.07
CA MET A 33 17.39 -0.83 -27.74
C MET A 33 16.71 -2.08 -27.18
N PRO A 34 17.00 -2.52 -25.94
CA PRO A 34 16.27 -3.65 -25.38
C PRO A 34 14.81 -3.34 -25.64
N SER A 35 14.13 -4.22 -26.41
CA SER A 35 12.77 -3.94 -26.82
C SER A 35 12.05 -3.48 -25.56
N TYR A 36 11.34 -2.36 -25.65
CA TYR A 36 10.51 -1.84 -24.57
C TYR A 36 9.38 -2.85 -24.38
N THR A 37 9.72 -4.02 -23.85
CA THR A 37 8.86 -5.13 -23.50
C THR A 37 8.21 -4.77 -22.17
N ASN A 38 7.64 -3.56 -22.12
CA ASN A 38 6.50 -3.27 -21.27
C ASN A 38 5.32 -4.03 -21.88
N TYR A 39 5.29 -5.35 -21.72
CA TYR A 39 4.09 -6.16 -21.90
C TYR A 39 3.12 -5.92 -20.75
N TYR A 40 2.87 -4.66 -20.43
CA TYR A 40 1.81 -4.31 -19.52
C TYR A 40 0.61 -4.04 -20.38
N ALA A 41 -0.38 -4.93 -20.29
CA ALA A 41 -1.72 -4.55 -20.67
C ALA A 41 -2.04 -3.25 -19.91
N GLN A 42 -2.21 -2.16 -20.64
CA GLN A 42 -2.56 -0.86 -20.08
C GLN A 42 -3.93 -0.48 -20.61
N ARG A 43 -4.79 0.02 -19.72
CA ARG A 43 -6.14 0.46 -20.11
C ARG A 43 -6.11 1.64 -21.09
N THR A 44 -5.11 2.51 -20.94
CA THR A 44 -4.89 3.70 -21.77
C THR A 44 -4.25 3.38 -23.12
N TYR A 45 -3.60 2.21 -23.24
CA TYR A 45 -2.96 1.77 -24.47
C TYR A 45 -3.49 0.38 -24.87
N PRO A 46 -4.71 0.32 -25.45
CA PRO A 46 -5.39 -0.94 -25.73
C PRO A 46 -4.71 -1.79 -26.81
N MET A 47 -3.87 -1.18 -27.65
CA MET A 47 -3.21 -1.83 -28.78
C MET A 47 -1.69 -1.61 -28.65
N PRO A 48 -0.96 -2.53 -28.00
CA PRO A 48 0.48 -2.45 -27.88
C PRO A 48 1.18 -2.61 -29.24
N ASP A 49 2.35 -1.99 -29.39
CA ASP A 49 3.12 -2.01 -30.65
C ASP A 49 3.67 -3.41 -30.97
N GLU A 50 3.99 -4.17 -29.92
CA GLU A 50 4.48 -5.55 -30.03
C GLU A 50 3.44 -6.55 -29.48
N PRO A 51 3.27 -7.71 -30.15
CA PRO A 51 2.40 -8.78 -29.66
C PRO A 51 2.99 -9.46 -28.43
N PHE A 52 2.15 -9.92 -27.52
CA PHE A 52 2.59 -10.63 -26.31
C PHE A 52 3.51 -11.83 -26.59
N CYS A 53 3.18 -12.64 -27.59
CA CYS A 53 4.03 -13.73 -28.04
C CYS A 53 4.74 -13.36 -29.36
N THR A 54 6.04 -13.06 -29.27
CA THR A 54 6.91 -12.83 -30.43
C THR A 54 7.40 -14.14 -31.06
N GLU A 55 7.64 -15.18 -30.26
CA GLU A 55 8.07 -16.50 -30.71
C GLU A 55 6.87 -17.45 -30.84
N LEU A 56 6.51 -17.78 -32.08
CA LEU A 56 5.35 -18.62 -32.39
C LEU A 56 5.77 -20.08 -32.61
N SER A 57 5.06 -21.01 -31.95
CA SER A 57 5.17 -22.45 -32.22
C SER A 57 4.63 -22.81 -33.61
N ALA A 58 4.96 -24.00 -34.12
CA ALA A 58 4.50 -24.44 -35.45
C ALA A 58 2.96 -24.42 -35.58
N GLN A 59 2.25 -24.79 -34.51
CA GLN A 59 0.78 -24.75 -34.45
C GLN A 59 0.24 -23.31 -34.45
N GLN A 60 0.87 -22.40 -33.70
CA GLN A 60 0.48 -21.00 -33.68
C GLN A 60 0.78 -20.30 -35.02
N ARG A 61 1.86 -20.66 -35.70
CA ARG A 61 2.15 -20.17 -37.06
C ARG A 61 1.07 -20.60 -38.04
N ALA A 62 0.67 -21.87 -38.01
CA ALA A 62 -0.46 -22.36 -38.82
C ALA A 62 -1.76 -21.62 -38.50
N LEU A 63 -1.99 -21.27 -37.23
CA LEU A 63 -3.14 -20.48 -36.81
C LEU A 63 -3.08 -19.03 -37.31
N LYS A 64 -1.90 -18.39 -37.31
CA LYS A 64 -1.69 -17.05 -37.90
C LYS A 64 -1.86 -17.07 -39.43
N GLU A 65 -1.54 -18.17 -40.11
CA GLU A 65 -1.86 -18.32 -41.53
C GLU A 65 -3.37 -18.45 -41.77
N LYS A 66 -4.10 -19.19 -40.92
CA LYS A 66 -5.57 -19.25 -40.96
C LYS A 66 -6.23 -17.90 -40.66
N GLU A 67 -5.64 -17.08 -39.80
CA GLU A 67 -6.14 -15.73 -39.46
C GLU A 67 -6.25 -14.81 -40.67
N LYS A 68 -5.40 -14.99 -41.69
CA LYS A 68 -5.45 -14.22 -42.95
C LYS A 68 -6.68 -14.52 -43.79
N GLY A 69 -7.36 -15.65 -43.55
CA GLY A 69 -8.59 -16.08 -44.22
C GLY A 69 -9.87 -15.54 -43.57
N SER A 70 -11.00 -16.20 -43.84
CA SER A 70 -12.29 -15.78 -43.28
C SER A 70 -12.45 -16.16 -41.80
N TRP A 71 -12.80 -15.18 -40.96
CA TRP A 71 -13.03 -15.37 -39.52
C TRP A 71 -14.32 -16.13 -39.18
N THR A 72 -15.16 -16.41 -40.17
CA THR A 72 -16.34 -17.27 -39.99
C THR A 72 -15.97 -18.75 -39.90
N GLN A 73 -14.80 -19.15 -40.42
CA GLN A 73 -14.31 -20.53 -40.42
C GLN A 73 -13.50 -20.87 -39.15
N LEU A 74 -13.11 -19.85 -38.38
CA LEU A 74 -12.36 -19.99 -37.13
C LEU A 74 -13.30 -20.42 -35.99
N SER A 75 -12.92 -21.49 -35.30
CA SER A 75 -13.61 -21.94 -34.09
C SER A 75 -13.45 -20.93 -32.94
N HIS A 76 -14.32 -21.01 -31.93
CA HIS A 76 -14.26 -20.12 -30.78
C HIS A 76 -12.92 -20.25 -30.03
N ALA A 77 -12.41 -21.47 -29.87
CA ALA A 77 -11.12 -21.72 -29.22
C ALA A 77 -9.94 -21.14 -30.01
N GLU A 78 -9.96 -21.22 -31.34
CA GLU A 78 -8.93 -20.62 -32.21
C GLU A 78 -8.92 -19.09 -32.09
N LYS A 79 -10.09 -18.45 -31.98
CA LYS A 79 -10.19 -16.99 -31.74
C LYS A 79 -9.60 -16.60 -30.39
N VAL A 80 -9.89 -17.36 -29.33
CA VAL A 80 -9.29 -17.13 -28.00
C VAL A 80 -7.78 -17.35 -28.00
N ALA A 81 -7.30 -18.36 -28.73
CA ALA A 81 -5.86 -18.61 -28.88
C ALA A 81 -5.16 -17.45 -29.62
N LEU A 82 -5.74 -16.93 -30.71
CA LEU A 82 -5.25 -15.74 -31.40
C LEU A 82 -5.21 -14.52 -30.46
N TYR A 83 -6.25 -14.33 -29.64
CA TYR A 83 -6.28 -13.26 -28.66
C TYR A 83 -5.14 -13.38 -27.65
N ARG A 84 -4.88 -14.58 -27.11
CA ARG A 84 -3.80 -14.82 -26.13
C ARG A 84 -2.39 -14.73 -26.72
N ILE A 85 -2.25 -14.91 -28.04
CA ILE A 85 -0.98 -14.67 -28.75
C ILE A 85 -0.70 -13.17 -28.83
N GLN A 86 -1.73 -12.35 -29.08
CA GLN A 86 -1.59 -10.91 -29.20
C GLN A 86 -1.54 -10.20 -27.83
N PHE A 87 -2.38 -10.62 -26.88
CA PHE A 87 -2.59 -9.96 -25.60
C PHE A 87 -2.41 -10.95 -24.44
N HIS A 88 -1.69 -10.53 -23.39
CA HIS A 88 -1.49 -11.33 -22.18
C HIS A 88 -2.80 -11.49 -21.39
N GLU A 89 -3.45 -10.36 -21.09
CA GLU A 89 -4.62 -10.28 -20.22
C GLU A 89 -5.79 -9.62 -20.94
N THR A 90 -7.00 -10.05 -20.57
CA THR A 90 -8.22 -9.34 -20.99
C THR A 90 -8.42 -8.06 -20.18
N PHE A 91 -9.22 -7.13 -20.69
CA PHE A 91 -9.65 -5.96 -19.90
C PHE A 91 -10.35 -6.34 -18.59
N ALA A 92 -11.02 -7.48 -18.51
CA ALA A 92 -11.64 -7.94 -17.28
C ALA A 92 -10.60 -8.42 -16.26
N GLU A 93 -9.57 -9.14 -16.70
CA GLU A 93 -8.47 -9.63 -15.86
C GLU A 93 -7.62 -8.47 -15.35
N MET A 94 -7.25 -7.53 -16.22
CA MET A 94 -6.49 -6.33 -15.87
C MET A 94 -7.25 -5.43 -14.89
N ASN A 95 -8.57 -5.31 -15.01
CA ASN A 95 -9.39 -4.49 -14.12
C ASN A 95 -9.89 -5.24 -12.88
N ARG A 96 -9.38 -6.45 -12.61
CA ARG A 96 -9.77 -7.21 -11.43
C ARG A 96 -9.32 -6.48 -10.16
N HIS A 97 -10.26 -6.15 -9.28
CA HIS A 97 -9.94 -5.54 -8.00
C HIS A 97 -9.10 -6.48 -7.10
N SER A 98 -8.01 -5.95 -6.53
CA SER A 98 -7.22 -6.64 -5.52
C SER A 98 -7.79 -6.43 -4.11
N GLN A 99 -7.60 -7.41 -3.22
CA GLN A 99 -7.98 -7.30 -1.80
C GLN A 99 -6.81 -6.83 -0.93
N GLU A 100 -5.76 -6.31 -1.54
CA GLU A 100 -4.52 -5.91 -0.87
C GLU A 100 -4.75 -4.78 0.14
N TRP A 101 -5.75 -3.93 -0.09
CA TRP A 101 -6.14 -2.87 0.83
C TRP A 101 -6.43 -3.40 2.25
N LYS A 102 -6.97 -4.62 2.36
CA LYS A 102 -7.24 -5.26 3.67
C LYS A 102 -5.95 -5.57 4.41
N THR A 103 -4.95 -6.09 3.70
CA THR A 103 -3.62 -6.38 4.27
C THR A 103 -2.93 -5.08 4.66
N VAL A 104 -2.97 -4.05 3.81
CA VAL A 104 -2.40 -2.72 4.12
C VAL A 104 -3.03 -2.15 5.40
N MET A 105 -4.36 -2.12 5.48
CA MET A 105 -5.06 -1.62 6.66
C MET A 105 -4.76 -2.46 7.91
N GLY A 106 -4.70 -3.79 7.78
CA GLY A 106 -4.31 -4.68 8.88
C GLY A 106 -2.92 -4.37 9.41
N CYS A 107 -1.93 -4.19 8.54
CA CYS A 107 -0.57 -3.81 8.92
C CYS A 107 -0.53 -2.45 9.63
N VAL A 108 -1.25 -1.45 9.12
CA VAL A 108 -1.31 -0.11 9.74
C VAL A 108 -1.82 -0.20 11.17
N PHE A 109 -2.95 -0.87 11.41
CA PHE A 109 -3.50 -1.00 12.77
C PHE A 109 -2.62 -1.84 13.68
N PHE A 110 -1.96 -2.87 13.15
CA PHE A 110 -1.01 -3.67 13.92
C PHE A 110 0.16 -2.83 14.44
N PHE A 111 0.76 -1.98 13.60
CA PHE A 111 1.87 -1.12 14.01
C PHE A 111 1.43 0.03 14.92
N ILE A 112 0.21 0.57 14.75
CA ILE A 112 -0.38 1.51 15.71
C ILE A 112 -0.52 0.85 17.09
N GLY A 113 -1.01 -0.40 17.12
CA GLY A 113 -1.12 -1.19 18.36
C GLY A 113 0.21 -1.40 19.06
N ILE A 114 1.25 -1.81 18.32
CA ILE A 114 2.62 -1.96 18.86
C ILE A 114 3.14 -0.62 19.40
N THR A 115 2.95 0.47 18.65
CA THR A 115 3.40 1.80 19.05
C THR A 115 2.73 2.23 20.36
N ALA A 116 1.43 1.98 20.52
CA ALA A 116 0.71 2.28 21.76
C ALA A 116 1.25 1.46 22.95
N LEU A 117 1.57 0.17 22.74
CA LEU A 117 2.20 -0.67 23.77
C LEU A 117 3.58 -0.16 24.17
N LEU A 118 4.39 0.30 23.22
CA LEU A 118 5.69 0.92 23.49
C LEU A 118 5.55 2.21 24.30
N ILE A 119 4.61 3.08 23.93
CA ILE A 119 4.33 4.31 24.69
C ILE A 119 3.87 3.98 26.11
N TRP A 120 3.01 2.99 26.28
CA TRP A 120 2.58 2.53 27.60
C TRP A 120 3.75 2.01 28.44
N TRP A 121 4.62 1.18 27.85
CA TRP A 121 5.81 0.68 28.54
C TRP A 121 6.75 1.83 28.96
N GLN A 122 7.01 2.79 28.07
CA GLN A 122 7.79 3.99 28.42
C GLN A 122 7.15 4.78 29.58
N ARG A 123 5.82 4.91 29.58
CA ARG A 123 5.06 5.59 30.65
C ARG A 123 5.16 4.92 32.01
N VAL A 124 5.31 3.60 32.07
CA VAL A 124 5.37 2.86 33.34
C VAL A 124 6.82 2.76 33.86
N TYR A 125 7.79 2.50 32.98
CA TYR A 125 9.14 2.11 33.40
C TYR A 125 10.23 3.16 33.14
N VAL A 126 10.02 4.09 32.20
CA VAL A 126 11.07 5.02 31.76
C VAL A 126 10.82 6.44 32.26
N PHE A 127 9.57 6.91 32.22
CA PHE A 127 9.26 8.28 32.62
C PHE A 127 9.26 8.44 34.15
N PRO A 128 9.90 9.52 34.67
CA PRO A 128 9.90 9.80 36.10
C PRO A 128 8.51 10.21 36.59
N GLU A 129 8.35 10.24 37.92
CA GLU A 129 7.14 10.75 38.54
C GLU A 129 6.84 12.20 38.07
N LYS A 130 5.56 12.49 37.89
CA LYS A 130 5.12 13.81 37.44
C LYS A 130 5.49 14.84 38.52
N PRO A 131 5.94 16.05 38.14
CA PRO A 131 6.23 17.10 39.11
C PRO A 131 4.98 17.47 39.90
N ILE A 132 5.18 17.92 41.15
CA ILE A 132 4.12 18.30 42.09
C ILE A 132 3.15 19.36 41.53
N THR A 133 3.60 20.17 40.57
CA THR A 133 2.80 21.21 39.92
C THR A 133 1.68 20.65 39.04
N LEU A 134 1.78 19.37 38.65
CA LEU A 134 0.77 18.66 37.88
C LEU A 134 -0.18 17.82 38.75
N THR A 135 -0.05 17.88 40.07
CA THR A 135 -1.03 17.30 41.00
C THR A 135 -2.33 18.08 40.94
N ASP A 136 -3.47 17.42 41.14
CA ASP A 136 -4.79 18.05 40.95
C ASP A 136 -5.03 19.24 41.88
N LYS A 137 -4.54 19.17 43.14
CA LYS A 137 -4.57 20.32 44.07
C LYS A 137 -3.79 21.53 43.54
N TRP A 138 -2.61 21.31 42.96
CA TRP A 138 -1.82 22.42 42.44
C TRP A 138 -2.44 22.99 41.17
N LYS A 139 -2.97 22.14 40.30
CA LYS A 139 -3.71 22.56 39.10
C LYS A 139 -4.92 23.43 39.46
N THR A 140 -5.70 23.06 40.47
CA THR A 140 -6.86 23.87 40.89
C THR A 140 -6.45 25.19 41.52
N GLN A 141 -5.41 25.20 42.37
CA GLN A 141 -4.85 26.43 42.92
C GLN A 141 -4.26 27.35 41.84
N GLN A 142 -3.55 26.77 40.87
CA GLN A 142 -3.00 27.51 39.74
C GLN A 142 -4.10 28.06 38.84
N LEU A 143 -5.16 27.28 38.59
CA LEU A 143 -6.33 27.72 37.86
C LEU A 143 -7.02 28.89 38.57
N GLN A 144 -7.26 28.77 39.88
CA GLN A 144 -7.84 29.85 40.69
C GLN A 144 -7.00 31.13 40.59
N ARG A 145 -5.68 31.02 40.77
CA ARG A 145 -4.77 32.16 40.62
C ARG A 145 -4.86 32.80 39.24
N VAL A 146 -4.92 32.01 38.17
CA VAL A 146 -5.04 32.52 36.79
C VAL A 146 -6.37 33.26 36.60
N LEU A 147 -7.46 32.75 37.18
CA LEU A 147 -8.76 33.41 37.15
C LEU A 147 -8.73 34.72 37.96
N ASP A 148 -8.15 34.72 39.16
CA ASP A 148 -8.04 35.90 40.02
C ASP A 148 -7.20 37.00 39.35
N MET A 149 -6.12 36.61 38.67
CA MET A 149 -5.28 37.50 37.87
C MET A 149 -5.89 37.88 36.51
N LYS A 150 -7.10 37.40 36.19
CA LYS A 150 -7.80 37.62 34.91
C LYS A 150 -6.92 37.28 33.70
N GLY A 151 -6.26 36.12 33.74
CA GLY A 151 -5.39 35.65 32.67
C GLY A 151 -6.11 35.50 31.33
N ASN A 152 -5.77 36.37 30.38
CA ASN A 152 -6.39 36.47 29.05
C ASN A 152 -7.94 36.61 29.11
N PRO A 153 -8.44 37.78 29.54
CA PRO A 153 -9.84 37.96 29.91
C PRO A 153 -10.79 38.24 28.73
N VAL A 154 -10.28 38.47 27.51
CA VAL A 154 -11.11 38.82 26.35
C VAL A 154 -11.53 37.58 25.54
N GLN A 155 -10.56 36.71 25.21
CA GLN A 155 -10.81 35.53 24.37
C GLN A 155 -10.32 34.21 25.02
N GLY A 156 -9.54 34.31 26.09
CA GLY A 156 -8.86 33.17 26.71
C GLY A 156 -9.62 32.55 27.88
N LEU A 157 -8.88 31.88 28.76
CA LEU A 157 -9.43 31.09 29.85
C LEU A 157 -10.33 31.92 30.78
N ALA A 158 -9.85 33.07 31.26
CA ALA A 158 -10.61 33.94 32.16
C ALA A 158 -11.88 34.51 31.52
N SER A 159 -11.92 34.68 30.19
CA SER A 159 -13.12 35.18 29.49
C SER A 159 -14.32 34.23 29.62
N ARG A 160 -14.04 32.93 29.79
CA ARG A 160 -15.04 31.85 29.90
C ARG A 160 -15.47 31.58 31.34
N TRP A 161 -14.92 32.29 32.32
CA TRP A 161 -15.33 32.18 33.72
C TRP A 161 -16.33 33.28 34.07
N ASP A 162 -17.43 32.90 34.70
CA ASP A 162 -18.38 33.83 35.29
C ASP A 162 -17.93 34.18 36.72
N TYR A 163 -17.45 35.40 36.90
CA TYR A 163 -16.93 35.88 38.17
C TYR A 163 -18.02 36.17 39.20
N GLU A 164 -19.24 36.46 38.75
CA GLU A 164 -20.39 36.71 39.64
C GLU A 164 -20.92 35.39 40.20
N ARG A 165 -21.08 34.40 39.30
CA ARG A 165 -21.65 33.10 39.65
C ARG A 165 -20.61 32.06 40.09
N LYS A 166 -19.32 32.39 39.99
CA LYS A 166 -18.17 31.51 40.27
C LYS A 166 -18.30 30.15 39.58
N GLU A 167 -18.68 30.17 38.30
CA GLU A 167 -18.80 28.97 37.47
C GLU A 167 -18.33 29.21 36.04
N TRP A 168 -18.07 28.14 35.29
CA TRP A 168 -17.75 28.25 33.87
C TRP A 168 -19.00 28.68 33.09
N LYS A 169 -18.85 29.69 32.23
CA LYS A 169 -19.89 30.10 31.28
C LYS A 169 -20.23 28.92 30.37
N LYS A 170 -21.53 28.70 30.16
CA LYS A 170 -22.05 27.69 29.24
C LYS A 170 -21.98 28.16 27.79
#